data_AF-A0A5B9WPB5-F1
#
_entry.id   AF-A0A5B9WPB5-F1
#
_cell.length_a   1.000
_cell.length_b   1.000
_cell.length_c   1.000
_cell.angle_alpha   90.00
_cell.angle_beta   90.00
_cell.angle_gamma   90.00
#
_symmetry.space_group_name_H-M   'P 1'
#
loop_
_entity.id
_entity.type
_entity.pdbx_description
1 polymer ?
#
loop_
_entity_poly.entity_id
_entity_poly.type
_entity_poly.pdbx_seq_one_letter_code
_entity_poly.pdbx_strand_id
1 'polypeptide(L)'
;MMLVRANGPHRRPRYCPVYKNQMHMKRTGLLLSTIAIGALLFSACRKEPLNDMTEEESRIYVTNYDEEADFTAYGTFSIVDSVAVISNNDATRELTDYDVKLLAAIRSNLTARGYAEVDKDADPDLAVNVARINTSSTSVYYPGYWAGWPGYWDPGYWGFPGWGYYFPPYYSVFRYNERSVAIDMVDLKSPPKEEDKLTAVWNAMLRGTGVWNSANIDTMIQAVFDQSAYLTTSAN
;
A
#
# COMPACT_ATOMS: atom_id res chain seq x y z
N MET A 1 82.23 1.86 -19.83
CA MET A 1 81.70 3.12 -19.27
C MET A 1 80.71 2.74 -18.17
N MET A 2 81.11 2.08 -17.08
CA MET A 2 82.07 2.43 -16.02
C MET A 2 81.74 3.77 -15.35
N LEU A 3 81.16 3.64 -14.16
CA LEU A 3 80.89 4.68 -13.17
C LEU A 3 82.10 5.58 -12.93
N VAL A 4 81.84 6.86 -12.67
CA VAL A 4 82.76 7.72 -11.91
C VAL A 4 82.02 8.28 -10.70
N ARG A 5 82.34 7.72 -9.53
CA ARG A 5 82.25 8.35 -8.20
C ARG A 5 83.63 8.88 -7.85
N ALA A 6 83.70 10.05 -7.22
CA ALA A 6 84.81 10.61 -6.42
C ALA A 6 84.47 12.10 -6.19
N ASN A 7 84.69 12.81 -5.08
CA ASN A 7 85.42 12.67 -3.81
C ASN A 7 84.76 13.71 -2.87
N GLY A 8 84.59 13.48 -1.57
CA GLY A 8 85.64 13.73 -0.57
C GLY A 8 85.25 14.91 0.36
N PRO A 9 85.80 15.00 1.58
CA PRO A 9 85.11 15.57 2.74
C PRO A 9 85.73 16.89 3.22
N HIS A 10 84.95 17.90 3.66
CA HIS A 10 85.54 19.02 4.41
C HIS A 10 84.62 19.68 5.46
N ARG A 11 85.09 19.53 6.71
CA ARG A 11 85.30 20.54 7.77
C ARG A 11 84.08 21.28 8.37
N ARG A 12 83.87 21.00 9.67
CA ARG A 12 83.14 21.85 10.65
C ARG A 12 83.86 23.18 10.85
N PRO A 13 83.15 24.27 11.18
CA PRO A 13 82.99 24.72 12.59
C PRO A 13 81.62 25.42 12.80
N ARG A 14 81.13 25.88 13.96
CA ARG A 14 81.37 25.78 15.41
C ARG A 14 80.14 26.47 16.08
N TYR A 15 79.64 25.91 17.20
CA TYR A 15 78.95 26.55 18.35
C TYR A 15 77.67 27.39 18.12
N CYS A 16 76.47 27.12 18.66
CA CYS A 16 75.94 26.80 20.02
C CYS A 16 75.00 27.96 20.45
N PRO A 17 74.09 27.82 21.44
CA PRO A 17 72.87 27.00 21.42
C PRO A 17 71.63 27.81 21.88
N VAL A 18 70.40 27.42 21.52
CA VAL A 18 69.23 27.78 22.33
C VAL A 18 68.28 26.58 22.44
N TYR A 19 68.19 26.09 23.68
CA TYR A 19 67.22 25.18 24.29
C TYR A 19 65.78 25.37 23.72
N LYS A 20 64.90 24.37 23.60
CA LYS A 20 64.47 23.43 24.65
C LYS A 20 63.51 22.38 24.05
N ASN A 21 63.66 21.14 24.52
CA ASN A 21 62.67 20.07 24.66
C ASN A 21 61.89 19.57 23.44
N GLN A 22 62.46 18.50 22.88
CA GLN A 22 61.73 17.38 22.28
C GLN A 22 60.80 16.74 23.33
N MET A 23 59.48 16.78 23.11
CA MET A 23 58.58 15.79 23.71
C MET A 23 58.31 14.70 22.67
N HIS A 24 58.94 13.55 22.93
CA HIS A 24 58.63 12.26 22.32
C HIS A 24 57.14 11.94 22.47
N MET A 25 56.35 12.10 21.41
CA MET A 25 55.06 11.42 21.33
C MET A 25 55.32 9.96 20.95
N LYS A 26 55.56 9.15 21.98
CA LYS A 26 55.59 7.69 21.89
C LYS A 26 54.24 7.21 21.36
N ARG A 27 54.30 6.17 20.54
CA ARG A 27 53.22 5.40 19.90
C ARG A 27 52.13 4.91 20.86
N THR A 28 51.31 5.82 21.39
CA THR A 28 50.14 5.51 22.23
C THR A 28 48.84 6.15 21.71
N GLY A 29 48.87 6.66 20.46
CA GLY A 29 47.72 7.31 19.82
C GLY A 29 46.83 6.39 18.95
N LEU A 30 46.99 5.06 19.01
CA LEU A 30 46.20 4.13 18.18
C LEU A 30 45.19 3.29 18.97
N LEU A 31 45.20 3.33 20.30
CA LEU A 31 44.29 2.53 21.14
C LEU A 31 43.12 3.32 21.74
N LEU A 32 43.05 4.64 21.54
CA LEU A 32 41.94 5.49 22.01
C LEU A 32 40.93 5.86 20.90
N SER A 33 41.22 5.54 19.64
CA SER A 33 40.31 5.82 18.51
C SER A 33 39.26 4.71 18.29
N THR A 34 39.52 3.49 18.77
CA THR A 34 38.61 2.34 18.60
C THR A 34 37.41 2.36 19.55
N ILE A 35 37.48 3.09 20.67
CA ILE A 35 36.36 3.20 21.63
C ILE A 35 35.34 4.26 21.18
N ALA A 36 35.78 5.31 20.45
CA ALA A 36 34.89 6.37 19.99
C ALA A 36 33.99 5.95 18.82
N ILE A 37 34.42 5.00 17.98
CA ILE A 37 33.62 4.48 16.85
C ILE A 37 32.58 3.46 17.33
N GLY A 38 32.85 2.71 18.41
CA GLY A 38 31.89 1.77 18.99
C GLY A 38 30.67 2.44 19.61
N ALA A 39 30.84 3.62 20.23
CA ALA A 39 29.74 4.35 20.87
C ALA A 39 28.71 4.93 19.89
N LEU A 40 29.09 5.17 18.63
CA LEU A 40 28.19 5.66 17.58
C LEU A 40 27.35 4.56 16.93
N LEU A 41 27.64 3.28 17.20
CA LEU A 41 26.86 2.15 16.69
C LEU A 41 25.74 1.69 17.65
N PHE A 42 25.74 2.15 18.92
CA PHE A 42 24.70 1.81 19.90
C PHE A 42 23.52 2.78 19.94
N SER A 43 23.61 3.95 19.29
CA SER A 43 22.50 4.90 19.15
C SER A 43 21.56 4.61 17.96
N ALA A 44 21.81 3.54 17.20
CA ALA A 44 20.90 3.05 16.16
C ALA A 44 19.82 2.08 16.70
N CYS A 45 19.73 1.88 18.02
CA CYS A 45 18.52 1.38 18.66
C CYS A 45 17.44 2.47 18.56
N ARG A 46 16.87 2.68 17.37
CA ARG A 46 15.57 3.35 17.26
C ARG A 46 14.58 2.48 18.04
N LYS A 47 14.03 3.07 19.09
CA LYS A 47 12.84 2.61 19.79
C LYS A 47 11.81 2.16 18.73
N GLU A 48 11.24 0.98 18.95
CA GLU A 48 10.41 0.21 18.03
C GLU A 48 9.68 1.04 16.94
N PRO A 49 9.83 0.73 15.64
CA PRO A 49 9.21 1.48 14.54
C PRO A 49 7.66 1.51 14.58
N LEU A 50 7.05 0.80 15.54
CA LEU A 50 5.61 0.72 15.75
C LEU A 50 5.06 1.72 16.78
N ASN A 51 5.91 2.38 17.58
CA ASN A 51 5.46 3.24 18.69
C ASN A 51 5.34 4.74 18.31
N ASP A 52 5.66 5.13 17.08
CA ASP A 52 5.64 6.53 16.62
C ASP A 52 5.09 6.66 15.20
N MET A 53 4.02 5.91 14.89
CA MET A 53 3.30 6.05 13.62
C MET A 53 2.19 7.09 13.79
N THR A 54 2.13 8.06 12.88
CA THR A 54 0.96 8.95 12.75
C THR A 54 -0.28 8.13 12.38
N GLU A 55 -1.47 8.68 12.63
CA GLU A 55 -2.73 8.01 12.23
C GLU A 55 -2.76 7.71 10.72
N GLU A 56 -2.13 8.56 9.91
CA GLU A 56 -1.97 8.35 8.48
C GLU A 56 -1.06 7.18 8.16
N GLU A 57 0.11 7.09 8.78
CA GLU A 57 1.04 5.97 8.59
C GLU A 57 0.44 4.64 9.09
N SER A 58 -0.50 4.69 10.05
CA SER A 58 -1.22 3.51 10.53
C SER A 58 -2.27 2.96 9.55
N ARG A 59 -2.65 3.73 8.52
CA ARG A 59 -3.62 3.27 7.51
C ARG A 59 -2.91 2.42 6.47
N ILE A 60 -3.46 1.24 6.23
CA ILE A 60 -2.94 0.27 5.27
C ILE A 60 -3.92 0.17 4.12
N TYR A 61 -3.40 0.33 2.90
CA TYR A 61 -4.13 0.19 1.66
C TYR A 61 -3.55 -1.02 0.92
N VAL A 62 -4.38 -2.02 0.67
CA VAL A 62 -4.01 -3.18 -0.15
C VAL A 62 -4.81 -3.09 -1.43
N THR A 63 -4.15 -3.18 -2.57
CA THR A 63 -4.80 -3.31 -3.88
C THR A 63 -4.35 -4.60 -4.52
N ASN A 64 -5.29 -5.29 -5.15
CA ASN A 64 -5.04 -6.49 -5.92
C ASN A 64 -5.78 -6.38 -7.25
N TYR A 65 -5.25 -7.02 -8.29
CA TYR A 65 -5.86 -7.03 -9.61
C TYR A 65 -5.55 -8.33 -10.33
N ASP A 66 -6.39 -8.67 -11.29
CA ASP A 66 -6.14 -9.73 -12.25
C ASP A 66 -5.13 -9.26 -13.30
N GLU A 67 -3.95 -9.90 -13.35
CA GLU A 67 -2.89 -9.56 -14.30
C GLU A 67 -3.26 -9.93 -15.75
N GLU A 68 -4.26 -10.79 -15.94
CA GLU A 68 -4.75 -11.19 -17.26
C GLU A 68 -5.88 -10.26 -17.77
N ALA A 69 -6.44 -9.40 -16.90
CA ALA A 69 -7.50 -8.47 -17.28
C ALA A 69 -6.95 -7.27 -18.06
N ASP A 70 -7.54 -7.02 -19.24
CA ASP A 70 -7.30 -5.80 -20.01
C ASP A 70 -8.25 -4.69 -19.55
N PHE A 71 -7.77 -3.85 -18.63
CA PHE A 71 -8.57 -2.73 -18.10
C PHE A 71 -8.94 -1.68 -19.14
N THR A 72 -8.24 -1.63 -20.28
CA THR A 72 -8.59 -0.72 -21.38
C THR A 72 -9.80 -1.20 -22.17
N ALA A 73 -10.19 -2.47 -22.02
CA ALA A 73 -11.38 -3.04 -22.65
C ALA A 73 -12.69 -2.63 -21.95
N TYR A 74 -12.63 -2.14 -20.71
CA TYR A 74 -13.79 -1.62 -19.99
C TYR A 74 -13.93 -0.11 -20.24
N GLY A 75 -15.12 0.35 -20.66
CA GLY A 75 -15.40 1.77 -20.89
C GLY A 75 -16.38 2.36 -19.90
N THR A 76 -17.20 1.53 -19.26
CA THR A 76 -18.29 1.94 -18.38
C THR A 76 -18.25 1.23 -17.03
N PHE A 77 -18.77 1.87 -16.01
CA PHE A 77 -18.98 1.26 -14.72
C PHE A 77 -20.32 1.66 -14.13
N SER A 78 -20.84 0.83 -13.23
CA SER A 78 -21.90 1.21 -12.31
C SER A 78 -21.50 0.82 -10.89
N ILE A 79 -21.94 1.60 -9.91
CA ILE A 79 -21.59 1.40 -8.50
C ILE A 79 -22.87 1.21 -7.69
N VAL A 80 -22.79 0.39 -6.65
CA VAL A 80 -23.89 0.13 -5.72
C VAL A 80 -24.50 1.43 -5.16
N ASP A 81 -25.80 1.42 -4.92
CA ASP A 81 -26.53 2.60 -4.41
C ASP A 81 -26.32 2.83 -2.89
N SER A 82 -25.79 1.83 -2.20
CA SER A 82 -25.58 1.78 -0.76
C SER A 82 -24.45 0.83 -0.41
N VAL A 83 -23.87 1.01 0.77
CA VAL A 83 -22.70 0.26 1.23
C VAL A 83 -23.16 -0.91 2.09
N ALA A 84 -22.64 -2.10 1.81
CA ALA A 84 -22.87 -3.25 2.67
C ALA A 84 -22.09 -3.06 4.00
N VAL A 85 -22.78 -3.14 5.13
CA VAL A 85 -22.18 -2.99 6.46
C VAL A 85 -22.19 -4.33 7.15
N ILE A 86 -21.02 -4.94 7.26
CA ILE A 86 -20.84 -6.26 7.85
C ILE A 86 -20.27 -6.07 9.25
N SER A 87 -21.03 -6.44 10.28
CA SER A 87 -20.55 -6.37 11.66
C SER A 87 -20.81 -7.67 12.42
N ASN A 88 -19.71 -8.35 12.76
CA ASN A 88 -19.72 -9.64 13.44
C ASN A 88 -20.63 -10.67 12.76
N ASN A 89 -21.86 -10.87 13.26
CA ASN A 89 -22.82 -11.85 12.75
C ASN A 89 -24.00 -11.19 12.00
N ASP A 90 -23.93 -9.89 11.76
CA ASP A 90 -24.98 -9.12 11.10
C ASP A 90 -24.44 -8.44 9.83
N ALA A 91 -25.32 -8.25 8.84
CA ALA A 91 -25.00 -7.58 7.60
C ALA A 91 -26.24 -6.81 7.08
N THR A 92 -26.09 -5.51 6.91
CA THR A 92 -27.13 -4.60 6.41
C THR A 92 -26.61 -3.80 5.21
N ARG A 93 -27.47 -3.01 4.58
CA ARG A 93 -27.06 -1.98 3.61
C ARG A 93 -27.39 -0.61 4.18
N GLU A 94 -26.44 0.31 4.11
CA GLU A 94 -26.55 1.65 4.66
C GLU A 94 -26.12 2.71 3.63
N LEU A 95 -26.69 3.91 3.79
CA LEU A 95 -26.31 5.09 3.02
C LEU A 95 -26.17 6.29 3.97
N THR A 96 -25.21 6.20 4.88
CA THR A 96 -24.84 7.28 5.80
C THR A 96 -24.08 8.41 5.07
N ASP A 97 -23.87 9.55 5.73
CA ASP A 97 -23.04 10.63 5.16
C ASP A 97 -21.61 10.18 4.81
N TYR A 98 -21.06 9.23 5.58
CA TYR A 98 -19.79 8.58 5.26
C TYR A 98 -19.89 7.80 3.95
N ASP A 99 -20.95 7.01 3.77
CA ASP A 99 -21.15 6.16 2.59
C ASP A 99 -21.37 7.00 1.33
N VAL A 100 -22.19 8.05 1.43
CA VAL A 100 -22.41 9.00 0.32
C VAL A 100 -21.08 9.60 -0.14
N LYS A 101 -20.25 10.06 0.81
CA LYS A 101 -18.94 10.61 0.49
C LYS A 101 -17.99 9.55 -0.09
N LEU A 102 -17.99 8.34 0.47
CA LEU A 102 -17.17 7.23 0.01
C LEU A 102 -17.49 6.86 -1.44
N LEU A 103 -18.76 6.63 -1.74
CA LEU A 103 -19.21 6.29 -3.09
C LEU A 103 -18.92 7.43 -4.08
N ALA A 104 -19.11 8.69 -3.69
CA ALA A 104 -18.76 9.84 -4.53
C ALA A 104 -17.26 9.94 -4.85
N ALA A 105 -16.40 9.67 -3.86
CA ALA A 105 -14.94 9.67 -4.06
C ALA A 105 -14.49 8.55 -5.03
N ILE A 106 -15.11 7.37 -4.94
CA ILE A 106 -14.86 6.25 -5.85
C ILE A 106 -15.29 6.61 -7.29
N ARG A 107 -16.52 7.13 -7.46
CA ARG A 107 -17.03 7.60 -8.76
C ARG A 107 -16.10 8.61 -9.41
N SER A 108 -15.67 9.61 -8.65
CA SER A 108 -14.77 10.68 -9.14
C SER A 108 -13.44 10.11 -9.62
N ASN A 109 -12.84 9.17 -8.88
CA ASN A 109 -11.56 8.56 -9.25
C ASN A 109 -11.64 7.67 -10.49
N LEU A 110 -12.72 6.89 -10.65
CA LEU A 110 -12.96 6.09 -11.84
C LEU A 110 -13.24 6.98 -13.06
N THR A 111 -14.04 8.02 -12.89
CA THR A 111 -14.31 9.00 -13.96
C THR A 111 -13.05 9.72 -14.42
N ALA A 112 -12.18 10.12 -13.48
CA ALA A 112 -10.89 10.74 -13.78
C ALA A 112 -9.94 9.80 -14.54
N ARG A 113 -10.18 8.48 -14.48
CA ARG A 113 -9.42 7.43 -15.19
C ARG A 113 -10.05 7.03 -16.53
N GLY A 114 -11.10 7.73 -16.94
CA GLY A 114 -11.73 7.59 -18.25
C GLY A 114 -12.95 6.66 -18.29
N TYR A 115 -13.30 5.99 -17.20
CA TYR A 115 -14.50 5.15 -17.14
C TYR A 115 -15.76 6.01 -17.02
N ALA A 116 -16.78 5.76 -17.84
CA ALA A 116 -18.05 6.47 -17.77
C ALA A 116 -19.02 5.78 -16.78
N GLU A 117 -19.56 6.53 -15.82
CA GLU A 117 -20.63 6.02 -14.97
C GLU A 117 -21.92 5.89 -15.79
N VAL A 118 -22.57 4.73 -15.70
CA VAL A 118 -23.88 4.46 -16.32
C VAL A 118 -24.84 3.84 -15.31
N ASP A 119 -26.14 3.93 -15.60
CA ASP A 119 -27.16 3.24 -14.82
C ASP A 119 -26.90 1.72 -14.82
N LYS A 120 -27.19 1.05 -13.70
CA LYS A 120 -26.97 -0.40 -13.58
C LYS A 120 -27.69 -1.22 -14.66
N ASP A 121 -28.81 -0.70 -15.18
CA ASP A 121 -29.65 -1.34 -16.20
C ASP A 121 -29.23 -0.95 -17.63
N ALA A 122 -28.13 -0.20 -17.79
CA ALA A 122 -27.57 0.21 -19.07
C ALA A 122 -26.37 -0.65 -19.50
N ASP A 123 -26.33 -1.91 -19.05
CA ASP A 123 -25.28 -2.90 -19.35
C ASP A 123 -23.84 -2.37 -19.10
N PRO A 124 -23.50 -1.91 -17.88
CA PRO A 124 -22.14 -1.48 -17.55
C PRO A 124 -21.13 -2.59 -17.75
N ASP A 125 -19.90 -2.23 -18.17
CA ASP A 125 -18.81 -3.20 -18.30
C ASP A 125 -18.32 -3.71 -16.93
N LEU A 126 -18.36 -2.84 -15.92
CA LEU A 126 -17.86 -3.11 -14.56
C LEU A 126 -18.92 -2.80 -13.49
N ALA A 127 -19.10 -3.72 -12.55
CA ALA A 127 -19.80 -3.47 -11.29
C ALA A 127 -18.81 -3.06 -10.20
N VAL A 128 -19.15 -2.04 -9.42
CA VAL A 128 -18.37 -1.61 -8.25
C VAL A 128 -19.17 -1.87 -6.98
N ASN A 129 -18.76 -2.89 -6.23
CA ASN A 129 -19.35 -3.22 -4.93
C ASN A 129 -18.52 -2.62 -3.80
N VAL A 130 -19.19 -2.16 -2.74
CA VAL A 130 -18.53 -1.51 -1.60
C VAL A 130 -19.06 -2.06 -0.29
N ALA A 131 -18.15 -2.42 0.62
CA ALA A 131 -18.48 -2.87 1.96
C ALA A 131 -17.65 -2.19 3.05
N ARG A 132 -18.29 -1.89 4.18
CA ARG A 132 -17.66 -1.54 5.46
C ARG A 132 -17.70 -2.77 6.36
N ILE A 133 -16.56 -3.19 6.88
CA ILE A 133 -16.47 -4.42 7.68
C ILE A 133 -15.94 -4.10 9.09
N ASN A 134 -16.61 -4.59 10.12
CA ASN A 134 -16.23 -4.48 11.52
C ASN A 134 -16.43 -5.83 12.22
N THR A 135 -15.42 -6.68 12.14
CA THR A 135 -15.45 -8.04 12.71
C THR A 135 -14.32 -8.24 13.71
N SER A 136 -14.60 -8.85 14.85
CA SER A 136 -13.62 -9.14 15.91
C SER A 136 -12.91 -10.49 15.77
N SER A 137 -12.87 -11.08 14.56
CA SER A 137 -12.25 -12.39 14.33
C SER A 137 -10.82 -12.26 13.78
N THR A 138 -9.87 -12.94 14.42
CA THR A 138 -8.49 -13.08 13.96
C THR A 138 -8.32 -14.37 13.17
N SER A 139 -8.41 -14.33 11.84
CA SER A 139 -7.94 -15.42 10.97
C SER A 139 -7.47 -14.88 9.61
N VAL A 140 -6.68 -15.67 8.87
CA VAL A 140 -6.31 -15.33 7.48
C VAL A 140 -7.53 -15.62 6.60
N TYR A 141 -7.92 -14.66 5.76
CA TYR A 141 -8.99 -14.85 4.80
C TYR A 141 -8.57 -14.30 3.44
N TYR A 142 -9.01 -14.97 2.39
CA TYR A 142 -8.87 -14.47 1.02
C TYR A 142 -9.91 -13.36 0.79
N PRO A 143 -9.59 -12.32 -0.01
CA PRO A 143 -10.55 -11.36 -0.52
C PRO A 143 -11.80 -12.04 -1.07
N GLY A 144 -12.93 -11.35 -0.91
CA GLY A 144 -14.23 -11.89 -1.27
C GLY A 144 -14.97 -12.65 -0.18
N TYR A 145 -14.36 -12.91 0.99
CA TYR A 145 -15.10 -13.55 2.09
C TYR A 145 -16.35 -12.75 2.50
N TRP A 146 -16.34 -11.43 2.32
CA TRP A 146 -17.47 -10.55 2.62
C TRP A 146 -18.65 -10.80 1.67
N ALA A 147 -18.39 -11.29 0.47
CA ALA A 147 -19.43 -11.57 -0.52
C ALA A 147 -20.36 -12.72 -0.14
N GLY A 148 -19.97 -13.55 0.84
CA GLY A 148 -20.82 -14.59 1.41
C GLY A 148 -21.79 -14.11 2.50
N TRP A 149 -21.77 -12.82 2.88
CA TRP A 149 -22.67 -12.31 3.90
C TRP A 149 -24.05 -11.97 3.32
N PRO A 150 -25.17 -12.32 3.98
CA PRO A 150 -26.53 -12.09 3.46
C PRO A 150 -26.89 -10.63 3.12
N GLY A 151 -26.18 -9.65 3.70
CA GLY A 151 -26.37 -8.22 3.42
C GLY A 151 -25.52 -7.68 2.26
N TYR A 152 -24.58 -8.48 1.75
CA TYR A 152 -23.78 -8.10 0.58
C TYR A 152 -24.65 -8.03 -0.69
N TRP A 153 -24.13 -7.40 -1.73
CA TRP A 153 -24.80 -7.33 -3.02
C TRP A 153 -24.77 -8.71 -3.67
N ASP A 154 -25.94 -9.26 -3.99
CA ASP A 154 -26.06 -10.51 -4.74
C ASP A 154 -25.81 -10.24 -6.24
N PRO A 155 -25.18 -11.14 -7.01
CA PRO A 155 -25.01 -10.98 -8.45
C PRO A 155 -26.30 -10.69 -9.22
N GLY A 156 -27.46 -11.12 -8.71
CA GLY A 156 -28.77 -10.77 -9.25
C GLY A 156 -29.08 -9.27 -9.24
N TYR A 157 -28.45 -8.49 -8.37
CA TYR A 157 -28.52 -7.03 -8.41
C TYR A 157 -27.95 -6.46 -9.73
N TRP A 158 -26.96 -7.14 -10.30
CA TRP A 158 -26.30 -6.78 -11.56
C TRP A 158 -26.88 -7.52 -12.77
N GLY A 159 -28.04 -8.18 -12.63
CA GLY A 159 -28.70 -8.89 -13.73
C GLY A 159 -28.30 -10.37 -13.86
N PHE A 160 -27.57 -10.93 -12.90
CA PHE A 160 -27.11 -12.32 -12.91
C PHE A 160 -27.73 -13.13 -11.75
N PRO A 161 -29.05 -13.36 -11.73
CA PRO A 161 -29.72 -14.05 -10.62
C PRO A 161 -29.25 -15.51 -10.51
N GLY A 162 -28.94 -15.95 -9.29
CA GLY A 162 -28.47 -17.30 -9.01
C GLY A 162 -26.97 -17.52 -9.25
N TRP A 163 -26.26 -16.50 -9.70
CA TRP A 163 -24.80 -16.53 -9.84
C TRP A 163 -24.10 -16.25 -8.50
N GLY A 164 -22.82 -16.61 -8.42
CA GLY A 164 -21.93 -16.26 -7.33
C GLY A 164 -20.89 -15.20 -7.72
N TYR A 165 -20.00 -14.88 -6.80
CA TYR A 165 -18.76 -14.16 -7.11
C TYR A 165 -17.58 -15.12 -7.09
N TYR A 166 -16.63 -14.88 -7.97
CA TYR A 166 -15.32 -15.49 -7.96
C TYR A 166 -14.25 -14.46 -7.63
N PHE A 167 -13.44 -14.75 -6.63
CA PHE A 167 -12.29 -13.94 -6.24
C PHE A 167 -11.03 -14.79 -6.42
N PRO A 168 -10.17 -14.46 -7.39
CA PRO A 168 -8.91 -15.16 -7.60
C PRO A 168 -8.04 -15.35 -6.33
N PRO A 169 -7.38 -16.51 -6.18
CA PRO A 169 -6.70 -16.90 -4.94
C PRO A 169 -5.38 -16.17 -4.68
N TYR A 170 -4.83 -15.45 -5.65
CA TYR A 170 -3.63 -14.61 -5.48
C TYR A 170 -3.92 -13.32 -4.70
N TYR A 171 -5.18 -13.02 -4.41
CA TYR A 171 -5.56 -11.95 -3.51
C TYR A 171 -5.36 -12.46 -2.07
N SER A 172 -4.44 -11.88 -1.31
CA SER A 172 -4.25 -12.24 0.10
C SER A 172 -4.40 -11.01 0.97
N VAL A 173 -5.30 -11.08 1.94
CA VAL A 173 -5.47 -10.01 2.94
C VAL A 173 -5.48 -10.60 4.33
N PHE A 174 -4.75 -9.96 5.23
CA PHE A 174 -4.79 -10.33 6.64
C PHE A 174 -6.05 -9.75 7.26
N ARG A 175 -6.76 -10.49 8.14
CA ARG A 175 -7.66 -9.86 9.11
C ARG A 175 -6.89 -9.56 10.38
N TYR A 176 -6.90 -8.30 10.77
CA TYR A 176 -6.69 -7.87 12.14
C TYR A 176 -8.02 -7.32 12.67
N ASN A 177 -8.21 -7.33 13.99
CA ASN A 177 -9.40 -6.89 14.70
C ASN A 177 -9.68 -5.39 14.53
N GLU A 178 -10.02 -4.98 13.33
CA GLU A 178 -10.04 -3.59 12.92
C GLU A 178 -11.15 -3.37 11.89
N ARG A 179 -11.71 -2.15 11.91
CA ARG A 179 -12.62 -1.68 10.86
C ARG A 179 -11.88 -1.69 9.52
N SER A 180 -12.61 -1.96 8.45
CA SER A 180 -12.08 -1.87 7.09
C SER A 180 -13.14 -1.43 6.09
N VAL A 181 -12.68 -1.07 4.91
CA VAL A 181 -13.50 -0.88 3.70
C VAL A 181 -12.97 -1.82 2.63
N ALA A 182 -13.86 -2.53 1.94
CA ALA A 182 -13.56 -3.29 0.74
C ALA A 182 -14.25 -2.63 -0.46
N ILE A 183 -13.53 -2.55 -1.58
CA ILE A 183 -14.04 -2.04 -2.86
C ILE A 183 -13.69 -3.11 -3.89
N ASP A 184 -14.69 -3.66 -4.57
CA ASP A 184 -14.52 -4.69 -5.58
C ASP A 184 -14.98 -4.18 -6.93
N MET A 185 -14.16 -4.35 -7.96
CA MET A 185 -14.56 -4.20 -9.35
C MET A 185 -14.75 -5.58 -9.95
N VAL A 186 -15.93 -5.82 -10.51
CA VAL A 186 -16.37 -7.10 -11.03
C VAL A 186 -16.65 -6.97 -12.52
N ASP A 187 -16.12 -7.88 -13.33
CA ASP A 187 -16.35 -7.92 -14.78
C ASP A 187 -17.79 -8.38 -15.09
N LEU A 188 -18.57 -7.50 -15.69
CA LEU A 188 -19.91 -7.77 -16.22
C LEU A 188 -19.92 -7.91 -17.75
N LYS A 189 -18.83 -7.50 -18.42
CA LYS A 189 -18.68 -7.50 -19.88
C LYS A 189 -18.42 -8.89 -20.43
N SER A 190 -17.53 -9.64 -19.77
CA SER A 190 -17.10 -10.98 -20.22
C SER A 190 -17.24 -12.06 -19.13
N PRO A 191 -18.41 -12.18 -18.47
CA PRO A 191 -18.59 -13.14 -17.39
C PRO A 191 -18.44 -14.58 -17.90
N PRO A 192 -17.68 -15.45 -17.20
CA PRO A 192 -17.60 -16.86 -17.53
C PRO A 192 -18.98 -17.50 -17.54
N LYS A 193 -19.39 -18.05 -18.69
CA LYS A 193 -20.69 -18.74 -18.82
C LYS A 193 -20.69 -20.11 -18.16
N GLU A 194 -19.52 -20.71 -18.04
CA GLU A 194 -19.30 -21.94 -17.31
C GLU A 194 -18.90 -21.52 -15.88
N GLU A 195 -19.59 -22.05 -14.87
CA GLU A 195 -19.45 -21.78 -13.42
C GLU A 195 -20.40 -20.76 -12.78
N ASP A 196 -21.24 -20.03 -13.54
CA ASP A 196 -22.23 -19.06 -13.01
C ASP A 196 -21.64 -18.14 -11.93
N LYS A 197 -20.45 -17.55 -12.20
CA LYS A 197 -19.78 -16.62 -11.29
C LYS A 197 -19.32 -15.37 -12.00
N LEU A 198 -19.52 -14.23 -11.36
CA LEU A 198 -18.90 -12.97 -11.77
C LEU A 198 -17.50 -12.85 -11.16
N THR A 199 -16.50 -12.57 -11.99
CA THR A 199 -15.10 -12.49 -11.55
C THR A 199 -14.77 -11.09 -11.06
N ALA A 200 -14.23 -11.00 -9.84
CA ALA A 200 -13.59 -9.78 -9.36
C ALA A 200 -12.23 -9.61 -10.08
N VAL A 201 -12.08 -8.52 -10.83
CA VAL A 201 -10.87 -8.20 -11.59
C VAL A 201 -9.97 -7.21 -10.86
N TRP A 202 -10.51 -6.46 -9.91
CA TRP A 202 -9.74 -5.62 -9.00
C TRP A 202 -10.41 -5.55 -7.62
N ASN A 203 -9.59 -5.48 -6.58
CA ASN A 203 -10.02 -5.32 -5.20
C ASN A 203 -9.11 -4.33 -4.47
N ALA A 204 -9.70 -3.45 -3.66
CA ALA A 204 -9.00 -2.69 -2.65
C ALA A 204 -9.53 -2.98 -1.25
N MET A 205 -8.62 -3.04 -0.28
CA MET A 205 -8.95 -3.10 1.14
C MET A 205 -8.22 -1.99 1.91
N LEU A 206 -9.01 -1.12 2.55
CA LEU A 206 -8.53 -0.02 3.37
C LEU A 206 -8.72 -0.38 4.84
N ARG A 207 -7.69 -0.16 5.67
CA ARG A 207 -7.67 -0.57 7.08
C ARG A 207 -6.90 0.43 7.94
N GLY A 208 -6.94 0.24 9.25
CA GLY A 208 -6.22 1.06 10.22
C GLY A 208 -7.03 2.23 10.78
N THR A 209 -6.34 3.12 11.50
CA THR A 209 -6.98 4.17 12.30
C THR A 209 -7.77 5.15 11.43
N GLY A 210 -9.00 5.43 11.84
CA GLY A 210 -9.84 6.42 11.15
C GLY A 210 -10.33 5.99 9.76
N VAL A 211 -10.31 4.70 9.42
CA VAL A 211 -10.82 4.23 8.12
C VAL A 211 -12.32 4.53 7.91
N TRP A 212 -13.11 4.65 8.98
CA TRP A 212 -14.51 5.10 8.93
C TRP A 212 -14.69 6.58 9.32
N ASN A 213 -13.64 7.39 9.23
CA ASN A 213 -13.72 8.83 9.41
C ASN A 213 -13.85 9.51 8.04
N SER A 214 -14.95 10.24 7.82
CA SER A 214 -15.25 10.92 6.56
C SER A 214 -14.18 11.93 6.13
N ALA A 215 -13.41 12.48 7.08
CA ALA A 215 -12.30 13.39 6.79
C ALA A 215 -11.16 12.70 6.02
N ASN A 216 -11.00 11.39 6.16
CA ASN A 216 -9.91 10.64 5.55
C ASN A 216 -10.25 10.09 4.16
N ILE A 217 -11.53 10.09 3.76
CA ILE A 217 -12.01 9.40 2.54
C ILE A 217 -11.22 9.82 1.30
N ASP A 218 -11.07 11.13 1.07
CA ASP A 218 -10.48 11.63 -0.17
C ASP A 218 -9.02 11.15 -0.32
N THR A 219 -8.23 11.26 0.76
CA THR A 219 -6.85 10.78 0.80
C THR A 219 -6.76 9.25 0.67
N MET A 220 -7.62 8.50 1.37
CA MET A 220 -7.58 7.04 1.31
C MET A 220 -7.96 6.51 -0.06
N ILE A 221 -9.01 7.08 -0.68
CA ILE A 221 -9.49 6.68 -2.00
C ILE A 221 -8.47 7.09 -3.06
N GLN A 222 -7.92 8.29 -2.99
CA GLN A 222 -6.83 8.68 -3.88
C GLN A 222 -5.64 7.71 -3.77
N ALA A 223 -5.23 7.33 -2.55
CA ALA A 223 -4.09 6.44 -2.36
C ALA A 223 -4.29 5.04 -2.98
N VAL A 224 -5.47 4.42 -2.87
CA VAL A 224 -5.73 3.11 -3.51
C VAL A 224 -5.72 3.21 -5.03
N PHE A 225 -6.27 4.30 -5.57
CA PHE A 225 -6.35 4.52 -7.00
C PHE A 225 -5.00 4.94 -7.61
N ASP A 226 -4.15 5.66 -6.88
CA ASP A 226 -2.79 6.01 -7.29
C ASP A 226 -1.86 4.78 -7.32
N GLN A 227 -2.10 3.80 -6.43
CA GLN A 227 -1.44 2.49 -6.47
C GLN A 227 -1.91 1.59 -7.63
N SER A 228 -3.01 1.96 -8.29
CA SER A 228 -3.66 1.16 -9.34
C SER A 228 -3.54 1.83 -10.71
N ALA A 229 -2.33 2.20 -11.11
CA ALA A 229 -2.07 2.95 -12.35
C ALA A 229 -2.51 2.21 -13.64
N TYR A 230 -2.69 0.89 -13.57
CA TYR A 230 -3.22 0.05 -14.65
C TYR A 230 -4.75 0.22 -14.83
N LEU A 231 -5.48 0.77 -13.85
CA LEU A 231 -6.91 1.08 -13.99
C LEU A 231 -7.11 2.35 -14.82
N THR A 232 -7.12 2.20 -16.14
CA THR A 232 -7.36 3.30 -17.07
C THR A 232 -7.97 2.78 -18.37
N THR A 233 -8.76 3.61 -19.05
CA THR A 233 -9.31 3.29 -20.38
C THR A 233 -8.31 3.59 -21.51
N SER A 234 -7.16 4.19 -21.20
CA SER A 234 -6.12 4.51 -22.17
C SER A 234 -5.00 3.48 -22.13
N ALA A 235 -4.60 2.96 -23.29
CA ALA A 235 -3.39 2.14 -23.37
C ALA A 235 -2.16 2.99 -22.98
N ASN A 236 -1.43 2.54 -21.96
CA ASN A 236 -0.18 3.15 -21.50
C ASN A 236 0.99 2.82 -22.44
#